data_AF-A0A135VHH0-F1
#
_entry.id   AF-A0A135VHH0-F1
#
_cell.length_a   1.000
_cell.length_b   1.000
_cell.length_c   1.000
_cell.angle_alpha   90.00
_cell.angle_beta   90.00
_cell.angle_gamma   90.00
#
_symmetry.space_group_name_H-M   'P 1'
#
loop_
_entity.id
_entity.type
_entity.pdbx_description
1 polymer ?
#
loop_
_entity_poly.entity_id
_entity_poly.type
_entity_poly.pdbx_seq_one_letter_code
_entity_poly.pdbx_strand_id
1 'polypeptide(L)' 'MEHIFTGSITSAQLGNMGSKYYGFISVETDEKEHLKIKVAAYTKYETLEIGKRVHIVAETLGNMSILTAKSVLLAE' A
#
# COMPACT_ATOMS: atom_id res chain seq x y z
N MET A 1 8.04 -9.75 -9.27
CA MET A 1 8.86 -9.96 -8.06
C MET A 1 8.09 -9.39 -6.89
N GLU A 2 8.18 -10.01 -5.73
CA GLU A 2 7.51 -9.56 -4.51
C GLU A 2 8.45 -8.65 -3.72
N HIS A 3 7.90 -7.56 -3.20
CA HIS A 3 8.57 -6.54 -2.42
C HIS A 3 7.90 -6.46 -1.06
N ILE A 4 8.70 -6.49 0.00
CA ILE A 4 8.23 -6.44 1.38
C ILE A 4 8.92 -5.26 2.04
N PHE A 5 8.13 -4.36 2.63
CA PHE A 5 8.66 -3.21 3.34
C PHE A 5 7.72 -2.76 4.45
N THR A 6 8.28 -2.06 5.42
CA THR A 6 7.56 -1.48 6.54
C THR A 6 7.71 0.04 6.49
N GLY A 7 6.66 0.76 6.83
CA GLY A 7 6.65 2.21 6.79
C GLY A 7 5.35 2.83 7.27
N SER A 8 5.23 4.15 7.16
CA SER A 8 4.04 4.89 7.57
C SER A 8 3.27 5.40 6.36
N ILE A 9 1.94 5.26 6.37
CA ILE A 9 1.09 5.81 5.32
C ILE A 9 1.09 7.33 5.44
N THR A 10 1.62 8.02 4.44
CA THR A 10 1.71 9.49 4.42
C THR A 10 0.60 10.14 3.62
N SER A 11 0.00 9.42 2.66
CA SER A 11 -1.18 9.88 1.94
C SER A 11 -2.05 8.71 1.48
N ALA A 12 -3.35 8.98 1.32
CA ALA A 12 -4.30 8.02 0.78
C ALA A 12 -5.22 8.71 -0.23
N GLN A 13 -5.15 8.29 -1.48
CA GLN A 13 -6.04 8.70 -2.57
C GLN A 13 -6.87 7.49 -2.96
N LEU A 14 -7.95 7.26 -2.20
CA LEU A 14 -8.80 6.09 -2.34
C LEU A 14 -10.20 6.51 -2.78
N GLY A 15 -10.73 5.80 -3.78
CA GLY A 15 -12.14 5.77 -4.08
C GLY A 15 -12.77 4.50 -3.51
N ASN A 16 -14.07 4.53 -3.23
CA ASN A 16 -14.83 3.35 -2.88
C ASN A 16 -15.74 2.92 -4.03
N MET A 17 -15.86 1.62 -4.23
CA MET A 17 -16.86 1.05 -5.12
C MET A 17 -17.46 -0.16 -4.41
N GLY A 18 -18.67 0.03 -3.87
CA GLY A 18 -19.25 -0.91 -2.91
C GLY A 18 -18.48 -0.93 -1.58
N SER A 19 -18.15 -2.12 -1.08
CA SER A 19 -17.41 -2.33 0.17
C SER A 19 -15.89 -2.40 0.00
N LYS A 20 -15.38 -2.16 -1.22
CA LYS A 20 -13.96 -2.27 -1.56
C LYS A 20 -13.37 -0.89 -1.84
N TYR A 21 -12.17 -0.64 -1.31
CA TYR A 21 -11.37 0.53 -1.63
C TYR A 21 -10.42 0.26 -2.80
N TYR A 22 -10.20 1.30 -3.61
CA TYR A 22 -9.33 1.28 -4.78
C TYR A 22 -8.57 2.60 -4.85
N GLY A 23 -7.36 2.57 -5.37
CA GLY A 23 -6.59 3.79 -5.64
C GLY A 23 -5.15 3.63 -5.24
N PHE A 24 -4.61 4.62 -4.55
CA PHE A 24 -3.21 4.66 -4.17
C PHE A 24 -3.02 5.12 -2.73
N ILE A 25 -2.06 4.51 -2.06
CA ILE A 25 -1.47 5.03 -0.82
C ILE A 25 -0.02 5.41 -1.09
N SER A 26 0.47 6.45 -0.41
CA SER A 26 1.90 6.74 -0.33
C SER A 26 2.41 6.28 1.02
N VAL A 27 3.57 5.64 1.04
CA VAL A 27 4.21 5.14 2.24
C VAL A 27 5.63 5.66 2.30
N GLU A 28 6.01 6.21 3.43
CA GLU A 28 7.41 6.48 3.75
C GLU A 28 7.97 5.26 4.48
N THR A 29 8.94 4.58 3.88
CA THR A 29 9.59 3.40 4.46
C THR A 29 10.54 3.79 5.59
N ASP A 30 10.95 2.82 6.39
CA ASP A 30 11.96 3.03 7.44
C ASP A 30 13.32 3.49 6.89
N GLU A 31 13.59 3.20 5.63
CA GLU A 31 14.76 3.64 4.87
C GLU A 31 14.58 5.06 4.29
N LYS A 32 13.47 5.74 4.63
CA LYS A 32 13.07 7.08 4.15
C LYS A 32 12.79 7.14 2.65
N GLU A 33 12.44 6.01 2.03
CA GLU A 33 11.96 6.00 0.66
C GLU A 33 10.47 6.32 0.61
N HIS A 34 10.05 7.07 -0.41
CA HIS A 34 8.64 7.36 -0.64
C HIS A 34 8.09 6.46 -1.75
N LEU A 35 7.27 5.48 -1.38
CA LEU A 35 6.70 4.52 -2.29
C LEU A 35 5.21 4.82 -2.54
N LYS A 36 4.81 4.82 -3.81
CA LYS A 36 3.41 4.92 -4.21
C LYS A 36 2.87 3.52 -4.52
N ILE A 37 1.92 3.06 -3.71
CA ILE A 37 1.41 1.70 -3.75
C ILE A 37 -0.05 1.72 -4.21
N LYS A 38 -0.34 0.97 -5.27
CA LYS A 38 -1.69 0.77 -5.77
C LYS A 38 -2.45 -0.19 -4.84
N VAL A 39 -3.65 0.23 -4.44
CA VAL A 39 -4.64 -0.60 -3.75
C VAL A 39 -5.69 -1.05 -4.76
N ALA A 40 -5.91 -2.36 -4.86
CA ALA A 40 -6.85 -2.97 -5.78
C ALA A 40 -7.95 -3.76 -5.02
N ALA A 41 -8.98 -4.23 -5.72
CA ALA A 41 -10.10 -4.98 -5.14
C ALA A 41 -9.67 -6.17 -4.25
N TYR A 42 -8.58 -6.80 -4.65
CA TYR A 42 -8.04 -8.01 -4.04
C TYR A 42 -7.02 -7.72 -2.94
N THR A 43 -6.59 -6.47 -2.76
CA THR A 43 -5.69 -6.08 -1.69
C THR A 43 -6.37 -6.39 -0.35
N LYS A 44 -5.70 -7.18 0.48
CA LYS A 44 -6.12 -7.43 1.87
C LYS A 44 -5.54 -6.33 2.75
N TYR A 45 -6.33 -5.70 3.60
CA TYR A 45 -5.81 -4.66 4.47
C TYR A 45 -6.50 -4.66 5.83
N GLU A 46 -5.74 -4.35 6.86
CA GLU A 46 -6.25 -4.03 8.19
C GLU A 46 -6.51 -2.52 8.32
N THR A 47 -5.63 -1.71 7.74
CA THR A 47 -5.79 -0.26 7.67
C THR A 47 -5.24 0.29 6.37
N LEU A 48 -5.80 1.41 5.94
CA LEU A 48 -5.29 2.27 4.88
C LEU A 48 -5.23 3.74 5.34
N GLU A 49 -5.32 3.97 6.65
CA GLU A 49 -5.39 5.30 7.25
C GLU A 49 -4.01 6.00 7.26
N ILE A 50 -4.03 7.29 6.98
CA ILE A 50 -2.84 8.14 7.04
C ILE A 50 -2.33 8.20 8.50
N GLY A 51 -1.00 8.17 8.66
CA GLY A 51 -0.30 8.16 9.94
C GLY A 51 -0.15 6.78 10.57
N LYS A 52 -0.78 5.73 10.00
CA LYS A 52 -0.59 4.36 10.49
C LYS A 52 0.70 3.76 9.93
N ARG A 53 1.40 3.05 10.80
CA ARG A 53 2.55 2.23 10.46
C ARG A 53 2.07 0.85 9.99
N VAL A 54 2.57 0.39 8.86
CA VAL A 54 2.08 -0.81 8.18
C VAL A 54 3.22 -1.65 7.62
N HIS A 55 3.00 -2.96 7.60
CA HIS A 55 3.78 -3.94 6.86
C HIS A 55 3.09 -4.24 5.53
N ILE A 56 3.79 -4.03 4.42
CA ILE A 56 3.23 -4.13 3.08
C ILE A 56 3.94 -5.22 2.29
N VAL A 57 3.14 -6.11 1.70
CA VAL A 57 3.58 -7.03 0.66
C VAL A 57 3.03 -6.51 -0.66
N ALA A 58 3.91 -6.13 -1.57
CA ALA A 58 3.56 -5.58 -2.87
C ALA A 58 4.24 -6.35 -4.01
N GLU A 59 3.68 -6.24 -5.20
CA GLU A 59 4.29 -6.78 -6.41
C GLU A 59 4.31 -5.75 -7.52
N THR A 60 5.34 -5.83 -8.35
CA THR A 60 5.44 -5.01 -9.55
C THR A 60 4.45 -5.49 -10.60
N LEU A 61 3.60 -4.59 -11.09
CA LEU A 61 2.62 -4.91 -12.12
C LEU A 61 3.29 -5.00 -13.50
N GLY A 62 3.70 -6.21 -13.89
CA GLY A 62 4.31 -6.48 -15.19
C GLY A 62 5.62 -5.72 -15.40
N ASN A 63 5.75 -5.02 -16.53
CA ASN A 63 6.95 -4.26 -16.89
C ASN A 63 6.91 -2.80 -16.40
N MET A 64 5.86 -2.42 -15.65
CA MET A 64 5.67 -1.05 -15.18
C MET A 64 6.27 -0.89 -13.79
N SER A 65 6.83 0.29 -13.48
CA SER A 65 7.34 0.64 -12.14
C SER A 65 6.24 0.86 -11.08
N ILE A 66 5.08 0.21 -11.23
CA ILE A 66 3.93 0.36 -10.32
C ILE A 66 3.92 -0.82 -9.35
N LEU A 67 4.03 -0.52 -8.06
CA LEU A 67 3.84 -1.48 -6.98
C LEU A 67 2.35 -1.61 -6.66
N THR A 68 1.83 -2.83 -6.65
CA THR A 68 0.46 -3.14 -6.26
C THR A 68 0.46 -3.96 -4.97
N ALA A 69 -0.27 -3.50 -3.96
CA ALA A 69 -0.35 -4.19 -2.68
C ALA A 69 -1.14 -5.49 -2.79
N LYS A 70 -0.55 -6.58 -2.32
CA LYS A 70 -1.24 -7.82 -1.98
C LYS A 70 -1.83 -7.74 -0.58
N SER A 71 -1.03 -7.26 0.38
CA SER A 71 -1.47 -7.04 1.77
C SER A 71 -0.90 -5.78 2.39
N VAL A 72 -1.70 -5.15 3.26
CA VAL A 72 -1.33 -4.01 4.11
C VAL A 72 -1.79 -4.31 5.54
N LEU A 73 -0.86 -4.69 6.42
CA LEU A 73 -1.16 -5.08 7.80
C LEU A 73 -0.62 -4.02 8.75
N LEU A 74 -1.24 -3.84 9.92
CA LEU A 74 -0.68 -2.97 10.95
C LEU A 74 0.69 -3.50 11.38
N ALA A 75 1.65 -2.60 11.53
CA ALA A 75 2.94 -2.89 12.14
C ALA A 75 2.99 -2.25 13.53
N GLU A 76 3.66 -2.94 14.47
CA GLU A 76 3.91 -2.45 15.84
C GLU A 76 4.79 -1.19 15.87
#